data_AF-A0A0C1BZK7-F1
#
_entry.id   AF-A0A0C1BZK7-F1
#
_cell.length_a   1.000
_cell.length_b   1.000
_cell.length_c   1.000
_cell.angle_alpha   90.00
_cell.angle_beta   90.00
_cell.angle_gamma   90.00
#
_symmetry.space_group_name_H-M   'P 1'
#
loop_
_entity.id
_entity.type
_entity.pdbx_description
1 polymer ?
#
loop_
_entity_poly.entity_id
_entity_poly.type
_entity_poly.pdbx_seq_one_letter_code
_entity_poly.pdbx_strand_id
1 'polypeptide(L)'
;MMIKRFFILFMLSISLLKADVQKTESISQEDFKKLESFFDYLIHHSSIGYSLCGEKPVSIEIFPTLSEIPIPYSVNIFLYHQGYSIEWNGLNTWKLYAHLFSSKKFAFRFIEGCNKIVFVNKCAAKEVIEENLDLFHKYLDRTKSADEFLEELCNPKKNDYMLNPHTTILGILLGYGRNNAIAFSNKSCIQKLEPLDLAEQNICLRPFLLPGCLIINNGTNEKENAHILQTLKSARKCLQKKLRKVIALKRF
;
A
#
# COMPACT_ATOMS: atom_id res chain seq x y z
N MET A 1 -22.82 20.06 -3.08
CA MET A 1 -22.35 19.21 -1.95
C MET A 1 -22.47 17.69 -2.21
N MET A 2 -23.23 17.23 -3.23
CA MET A 2 -23.35 15.80 -3.61
C MET A 2 -22.10 15.15 -4.24
N ILE A 3 -21.20 15.97 -4.79
CA ILE A 3 -20.12 15.52 -5.69
C ILE A 3 -18.93 14.90 -4.94
N LYS A 4 -18.71 15.28 -3.68
CA LYS A 4 -17.65 14.71 -2.81
C LYS A 4 -18.02 13.32 -2.27
N ARG A 5 -19.31 13.10 -1.96
CA ARG A 5 -19.85 11.75 -1.68
C ARG A 5 -19.53 10.77 -2.81
N PHE A 6 -19.52 11.23 -4.06
CA PHE A 6 -19.23 10.40 -5.23
C PHE A 6 -17.79 9.90 -5.32
N PHE A 7 -16.79 10.60 -4.74
CA PHE A 7 -15.39 10.17 -4.84
C PHE A 7 -15.06 9.04 -3.87
N ILE A 8 -15.53 9.14 -2.62
CA ILE A 8 -15.49 8.01 -1.69
C ILE A 8 -16.47 6.92 -2.13
N LEU A 9 -17.67 7.23 -2.64
CA LEU A 9 -18.54 6.19 -3.24
C LEU A 9 -17.92 5.55 -4.48
N PHE A 10 -17.02 6.25 -5.20
CA PHE A 10 -16.30 5.69 -6.34
C PHE A 10 -15.12 4.82 -5.89
N MET A 11 -14.41 5.21 -4.84
CA MET A 11 -13.38 4.42 -4.16
C MET A 11 -13.96 3.20 -3.42
N LEU A 12 -15.11 3.39 -2.78
CA LEU A 12 -15.96 2.34 -2.26
C LEU A 12 -16.53 1.52 -3.42
N SER A 13 -16.89 2.09 -4.57
CA SER A 13 -17.40 1.27 -5.68
C SER A 13 -16.31 0.44 -6.34
N ILE A 14 -15.09 0.96 -6.52
CA ILE A 14 -14.06 0.23 -7.26
C ILE A 14 -13.46 -0.94 -6.45
N SER A 15 -13.50 -0.86 -5.12
CA SER A 15 -12.87 -1.85 -4.23
C SER A 15 -13.78 -2.43 -3.15
N LEU A 16 -14.96 -1.83 -2.94
CA LEU A 16 -15.94 -2.14 -1.89
C LEU A 16 -17.37 -2.15 -2.48
N LEU A 17 -17.58 -2.64 -3.70
CA LEU A 17 -18.89 -2.71 -4.39
C LEU A 17 -19.95 -3.63 -3.72
N LYS A 18 -19.79 -3.89 -2.42
CA LYS A 18 -20.78 -4.40 -1.45
C LYS A 18 -20.61 -3.79 -0.04
N ALA A 19 -19.91 -2.67 0.13
CA ALA A 19 -20.11 -1.84 1.30
C ALA A 19 -21.53 -1.30 1.15
N ASP A 20 -22.41 -1.91 1.93
CA ASP A 20 -23.82 -1.61 1.98
C ASP A 20 -23.97 -0.09 2.14
N VAL A 21 -24.53 0.59 1.13
CA VAL A 21 -24.63 2.07 1.14
C VAL A 21 -25.33 2.53 2.42
N GLN A 22 -26.26 1.73 2.93
CA GLN A 22 -26.95 1.92 4.21
C GLN A 22 -25.99 1.95 5.42
N LYS A 23 -24.92 1.14 5.41
CA LYS A 23 -23.92 1.09 6.49
C LYS A 23 -23.06 2.36 6.57
N THR A 24 -22.94 3.12 5.48
CA THR A 24 -22.19 4.38 5.49
C THR A 24 -23.01 5.58 5.94
N GLU A 25 -24.33 5.44 6.05
CA GLU A 25 -25.22 6.50 6.54
C GLU A 25 -25.01 6.79 8.04
N SER A 26 -24.44 5.84 8.78
CA SER A 26 -24.09 6.02 10.19
C SER A 26 -22.84 6.87 10.42
N ILE A 27 -22.08 7.21 9.37
CA ILE A 27 -20.87 8.04 9.49
C ILE A 27 -21.29 9.51 9.49
N SER A 28 -20.85 10.26 10.50
CA SER A 28 -21.11 11.70 10.56
C SER A 28 -20.54 12.43 9.34
N GLN A 29 -21.14 13.55 8.93
CA GLN A 29 -20.63 14.36 7.81
C GLN A 29 -19.20 14.85 8.04
N GLU A 30 -18.84 15.12 9.28
CA GLU A 30 -17.51 15.56 9.66
C GLU A 30 -16.49 14.43 9.49
N ASP A 31 -16.79 13.25 10.04
CA ASP A 31 -15.92 12.08 9.94
C ASP A 31 -15.78 11.59 8.50
N PHE A 32 -16.87 11.67 7.72
CA PHE A 32 -16.83 11.36 6.29
C PHE A 32 -15.81 12.24 5.55
N LYS A 33 -15.74 13.55 5.86
CA LYS A 33 -14.73 14.46 5.26
C LYS A 33 -13.31 14.14 5.71
N LYS A 34 -13.11 13.70 6.96
CA LYS A 34 -11.81 13.24 7.47
C LYS A 34 -11.36 12.00 6.71
N LEU A 35 -12.23 11.01 6.57
CA LEU A 35 -11.98 9.79 5.79
C LEU A 35 -11.74 10.09 4.31
N GLU A 36 -12.44 11.07 3.74
CA GLU A 36 -12.24 11.50 2.35
C GLU A 36 -10.81 11.98 2.14
N SER A 37 -10.41 12.97 2.94
CA SER A 37 -9.07 13.56 2.87
C SER A 37 -8.00 12.50 3.12
N PHE A 38 -8.26 11.57 4.04
CA PHE A 38 -7.35 10.48 4.37
C PHE A 38 -7.11 9.52 3.22
N PHE A 39 -8.18 8.94 2.66
CA PHE A 39 -8.02 8.01 1.54
C PHE A 39 -7.50 8.72 0.30
N ASP A 40 -7.94 9.95 0.02
CA ASP A 40 -7.39 10.79 -1.05
C ASP A 40 -5.87 10.96 -0.87
N TYR A 41 -5.43 11.27 0.36
CA TYR A 41 -4.03 11.37 0.68
C TYR A 41 -3.27 10.06 0.42
N LEU A 42 -3.74 8.93 0.96
CA LEU A 42 -3.08 7.62 0.77
C LEU A 42 -2.99 7.21 -0.71
N ILE A 43 -4.00 7.50 -1.52
CA ILE A 43 -4.01 7.13 -2.93
C ILE A 43 -2.98 7.92 -3.73
N HIS A 44 -2.84 9.21 -3.43
CA HIS A 44 -2.05 10.13 -4.25
C HIS A 44 -0.63 10.35 -3.72
N HIS A 45 -0.43 10.17 -2.42
CA HIS A 45 0.82 10.48 -1.73
C HIS A 45 1.50 9.26 -1.11
N SER A 46 0.94 8.06 -1.26
CA SER A 46 1.52 6.83 -0.72
C SER A 46 1.58 5.70 -1.74
N SER A 47 2.24 4.61 -1.38
CA SER A 47 2.36 3.43 -2.23
C SER A 47 1.06 2.62 -2.33
N ILE A 48 0.05 2.93 -1.50
CA ILE A 48 -1.25 2.25 -1.48
C ILE A 48 -1.99 2.42 -2.82
N GLY A 49 -1.86 3.58 -3.47
CA GLY A 49 -2.47 3.82 -4.79
C GLY A 49 -2.07 2.78 -5.84
N TYR A 50 -0.83 2.26 -5.77
CA TYR A 50 -0.35 1.23 -6.69
C TYR A 50 -1.00 -0.14 -6.44
N SER A 51 -1.13 -0.57 -5.18
CA SER A 51 -1.81 -1.83 -4.83
C SER A 51 -3.30 -1.78 -5.10
N LEU A 52 -3.91 -0.60 -5.00
CA LEU A 52 -5.32 -0.39 -5.33
C LEU A 52 -5.60 -0.48 -6.85
N CYS A 53 -4.68 0.02 -7.67
CA CYS A 53 -4.92 0.23 -9.11
C CYS A 53 -4.12 -0.67 -10.04
N GLY A 54 -3.21 -1.48 -9.48
CA GLY A 54 -2.38 -2.42 -10.23
C GLY A 54 -2.30 -3.77 -9.54
N GLU A 55 -1.27 -4.52 -9.94
CA GLU A 55 -1.01 -5.90 -9.51
C GLU A 55 -0.03 -5.94 -8.32
N LYS A 56 0.21 -4.81 -7.64
CA LYS A 56 1.06 -4.80 -6.46
C LYS A 56 0.36 -5.54 -5.31
N PRO A 57 0.97 -6.57 -4.70
CA PRO A 57 0.27 -7.42 -3.73
C PRO A 57 0.01 -6.73 -2.40
N VAL A 58 1.04 -6.07 -1.84
CA VAL A 58 0.97 -5.42 -0.53
C VAL A 58 1.62 -4.05 -0.58
N SER A 59 0.97 -3.05 0.01
CA SER A 59 1.58 -1.76 0.36
C SER A 59 1.64 -1.61 1.87
N ILE A 60 2.73 -1.02 2.37
CA ILE A 60 2.96 -0.74 3.78
C ILE A 60 3.29 0.74 3.90
N GLU A 61 2.57 1.43 4.77
CA GLU A 61 2.83 2.83 5.11
C GLU A 61 3.11 2.93 6.61
N ILE A 62 4.12 3.72 6.97
CA ILE A 62 4.53 3.93 8.37
C ILE A 62 4.15 5.36 8.75
N PHE A 63 3.42 5.50 9.86
CA PHE A 63 3.03 6.79 10.41
C PHE A 63 3.83 7.01 11.68
N PRO A 64 4.78 7.95 11.70
CA PRO A 64 5.59 8.11 12.89
C PRO A 64 4.76 8.80 13.98
N THR A 65 4.75 8.29 15.20
CA THR A 65 4.06 8.98 16.29
C THR A 65 4.98 10.07 16.82
N LEU A 66 4.50 11.32 16.90
CA LEU A 66 5.32 12.46 17.35
C LEU A 66 6.02 12.23 18.69
N SER A 67 5.41 11.46 19.60
CA SER A 67 6.01 11.10 20.89
C SER A 67 7.22 10.16 20.80
N GLU A 68 7.35 9.42 19.71
CA GLU A 68 8.45 8.48 19.46
C GLU A 68 9.61 9.14 18.68
N ILE A 69 9.43 10.40 18.26
CA ILE A 69 10.39 11.11 17.43
C ILE A 69 11.21 12.04 18.33
N PRO A 70 12.55 11.95 18.31
CA PRO A 70 13.37 12.87 19.10
C PRO A 70 13.08 14.33 18.69
N ILE A 71 12.93 15.21 19.68
CA ILE A 71 12.52 16.62 19.52
C ILE A 71 13.22 17.34 18.34
N PRO A 72 14.54 17.20 18.11
CA PRO A 72 15.21 17.86 16.98
C PRO A 72 14.65 17.50 15.60
N TYR A 73 14.01 16.33 15.46
CA TYR A 73 13.39 15.86 14.22
C TYR A 73 11.89 16.11 14.14
N SER A 74 11.24 16.48 15.25
CA SER A 74 9.79 16.71 15.31
C SER A 74 9.34 17.92 14.48
N VAL A 75 10.12 19.02 14.48
CA VAL A 75 9.84 20.22 13.68
C VAL A 75 9.92 19.92 12.18
N ASN A 76 10.86 19.06 11.78
CA ASN A 76 11.04 18.63 10.40
C ASN A 76 9.81 17.88 9.88
N ILE A 77 9.07 17.16 10.72
CA ILE A 77 7.86 16.45 10.27
C ILE A 77 6.76 17.41 9.87
N PHE A 78 6.57 18.52 10.59
CA PHE A 78 5.56 19.49 10.16
C PHE A 78 5.96 20.23 8.88
N LEU A 79 7.26 20.34 8.60
CA LEU A 79 7.78 20.98 7.39
C LEU A 79 7.77 20.02 6.18
N TYR A 80 8.14 18.76 6.37
CA TYR A 80 8.28 17.76 5.30
C TYR A 80 7.05 16.85 5.15
N HIS A 81 6.21 16.73 6.18
CA HIS A 81 5.03 15.88 6.23
C HIS A 81 3.75 16.73 6.33
N GLN A 82 3.51 17.57 5.31
CA GLN A 82 2.31 18.42 5.23
C GLN A 82 0.98 17.64 5.35
N GLY A 83 1.02 16.30 5.15
CA GLY A 83 -0.10 15.38 5.33
C GLY A 83 -0.32 14.84 6.75
N TYR A 84 0.57 15.08 7.72
CA TYR A 84 0.54 14.39 9.01
C TYR A 84 -0.81 14.51 9.73
N SER A 85 -1.41 15.70 9.74
CA SER A 85 -2.72 15.92 10.36
C SER A 85 -3.84 15.20 9.63
N ILE A 86 -3.77 15.12 8.29
CA ILE A 86 -4.74 14.38 7.46
C ILE A 86 -4.64 12.88 7.76
N GLU A 87 -3.42 12.36 7.84
CA GLU A 87 -3.16 10.95 8.12
C GLU A 87 -3.58 10.55 9.52
N TRP A 88 -3.17 11.31 10.54
CA TRP A 88 -3.48 11.00 11.93
C TRP A 88 -4.98 11.06 12.22
N ASN A 89 -5.64 12.15 11.81
CA ASN A 89 -7.08 12.30 11.98
C ASN A 89 -7.84 11.27 11.15
N GLY A 90 -7.38 11.02 9.92
CA GLY A 90 -7.92 10.04 9.01
C GLY A 90 -7.88 8.62 9.55
N LEU A 91 -6.71 8.19 10.03
CA LEU A 91 -6.48 6.88 10.62
C LEU A 91 -7.34 6.66 11.87
N ASN A 92 -7.35 7.64 12.78
CA ASN A 92 -8.17 7.55 14.00
C ASN A 92 -9.66 7.47 13.67
N THR A 93 -10.11 8.26 12.70
CA THR A 93 -11.49 8.18 12.21
C THR A 93 -11.76 6.81 11.56
N TRP A 94 -10.85 6.31 10.74
CA TRP A 94 -11.00 5.02 10.07
C TRP A 94 -11.12 3.88 11.07
N LYS A 95 -10.33 3.88 12.16
CA LYS A 95 -10.42 2.84 13.22
C LYS A 95 -11.84 2.71 13.78
N LEU A 96 -12.52 3.84 14.03
CA LEU A 96 -13.90 3.86 14.54
C LEU A 96 -14.87 3.15 13.58
N TYR A 97 -14.64 3.30 12.28
CA TYR A 97 -15.52 2.82 11.22
C TYR A 97 -14.95 1.62 10.46
N ALA A 98 -13.84 1.02 10.91
CA ALA A 98 -13.08 0.02 10.15
C ALA A 98 -13.93 -1.20 9.76
N HIS A 99 -14.84 -1.60 10.65
CA HIS A 99 -15.81 -2.69 10.43
C HIS A 99 -16.75 -2.45 9.23
N LEU A 100 -16.94 -1.19 8.80
CA LEU A 100 -17.75 -0.83 7.63
C LEU A 100 -16.98 -1.02 6.31
N PHE A 101 -15.65 -1.12 6.36
CA PHE A 101 -14.77 -1.21 5.17
C PHE A 101 -14.35 -2.63 4.83
N SER A 102 -15.21 -3.63 5.09
CA SER A 102 -14.92 -5.02 4.69
C SER A 102 -14.93 -5.18 3.17
N SER A 103 -13.87 -5.78 2.60
CA SER A 103 -13.78 -6.05 1.17
C SER A 103 -13.36 -7.50 0.89
N LYS A 104 -13.97 -8.08 -0.15
CA LYS A 104 -13.56 -9.37 -0.70
C LYS A 104 -12.26 -9.29 -1.48
N LYS A 105 -11.91 -8.11 -2.01
CA LYS A 105 -10.74 -7.90 -2.88
C LYS A 105 -9.55 -7.34 -2.12
N PHE A 106 -9.80 -6.58 -1.05
CA PHE A 106 -8.75 -5.89 -0.32
C PHE A 106 -8.85 -6.15 1.17
N ALA A 107 -7.71 -6.10 1.86
CA ALA A 107 -7.66 -5.95 3.30
C ALA A 107 -6.93 -4.64 3.63
N PHE A 108 -7.52 -3.83 4.51
CA PHE A 108 -6.91 -2.63 5.05
C PHE A 108 -6.79 -2.84 6.55
N ARG A 109 -5.56 -2.85 7.07
CA ARG A 109 -5.30 -3.14 8.47
C ARG A 109 -4.28 -2.17 9.04
N PHE A 110 -4.41 -1.90 10.33
CA PHE A 110 -3.48 -1.07 11.08
C PHE A 110 -2.81 -1.90 12.18
N ILE A 111 -1.49 -1.76 12.29
CA ILE A 111 -0.66 -2.42 13.29
C ILE A 111 -0.22 -1.38 14.31
N GLU A 112 -0.86 -1.39 15.48
CA GLU A 112 -0.64 -0.34 16.49
C GLU A 112 0.80 -0.30 16.99
N GLY A 113 1.39 -1.47 17.30
CA GLY A 113 2.73 -1.55 17.91
C GLY A 113 3.88 -1.00 17.06
N CYS A 114 3.65 -0.69 15.78
CA CYS A 114 4.66 -0.05 14.92
C CYS A 114 4.07 1.04 14.02
N ASN A 115 2.84 1.47 14.31
CA ASN A 115 2.11 2.49 13.57
C ASN A 115 2.12 2.28 12.04
N LYS A 116 1.85 1.04 11.60
CA LYS A 116 1.84 0.67 10.18
C LYS A 116 0.44 0.47 9.65
N ILE A 117 0.16 1.04 8.49
CA ILE A 117 -0.97 0.61 7.66
C ILE A 117 -0.46 -0.42 6.67
N VAL A 118 -1.19 -1.52 6.55
CA VAL A 118 -0.96 -2.54 5.54
C VAL A 118 -2.20 -2.62 4.66
N PHE A 119 -1.99 -2.49 3.36
CA PHE A 119 -3.02 -2.62 2.35
C PHE A 119 -2.69 -3.82 1.47
N VAL A 120 -3.56 -4.81 1.46
CA VAL A 120 -3.38 -6.07 0.73
C VAL A 120 -4.37 -6.13 -0.41
N ASN A 121 -3.88 -6.31 -1.64
CA ASN A 121 -4.67 -6.74 -2.78
C ASN A 121 -4.72 -8.28 -2.74
N LYS A 122 -5.87 -8.84 -2.33
CA LYS A 122 -5.99 -10.27 -2.01
C LYS A 122 -5.72 -11.17 -3.22
N CYS A 123 -6.16 -10.75 -4.41
CA CYS A 123 -5.92 -11.52 -5.63
C CYS A 123 -4.43 -11.54 -5.98
N ALA A 124 -3.81 -10.36 -6.10
CA ALA A 124 -2.39 -10.26 -6.44
C ALA A 124 -1.48 -10.89 -5.37
N ALA A 125 -1.85 -10.79 -4.09
CA ALA A 125 -1.15 -11.47 -3.00
C ALA A 125 -1.25 -12.98 -3.13
N LYS A 126 -2.43 -13.52 -3.41
CA LYS A 126 -2.60 -14.96 -3.60
C LYS A 126 -1.74 -15.47 -4.76
N GLU A 127 -1.84 -14.82 -5.92
CA GLU A 127 -1.08 -15.19 -7.13
C GLU A 127 0.42 -15.23 -6.84
N VAL A 128 0.96 -14.16 -6.22
CA VAL A 128 2.37 -14.07 -5.88
C VAL A 128 2.79 -15.10 -4.82
N ILE A 129 1.93 -15.43 -3.85
CA ILE A 129 2.18 -16.50 -2.87
C ILE A 129 2.22 -17.86 -3.57
N GLU A 130 1.28 -18.16 -4.47
CA GLU A 130 1.21 -19.42 -5.22
C GLU A 130 2.46 -19.62 -6.10
N GLU A 131 2.86 -18.58 -6.83
CA GLU A 131 4.06 -18.60 -7.68
C GLU A 131 5.36 -18.79 -6.90
N ASN A 132 5.37 -18.45 -5.60
CA ASN A 132 6.56 -18.48 -4.76
C ASN A 132 6.39 -19.40 -3.54
N LEU A 133 5.44 -20.33 -3.59
CA LEU A 133 5.03 -21.13 -2.43
C LEU A 133 6.20 -21.90 -1.82
N ASP A 134 7.16 -22.34 -2.65
CA ASP A 134 8.38 -22.99 -2.22
C ASP A 134 9.23 -22.13 -1.26
N LEU A 135 9.30 -20.80 -1.49
CA LEU A 135 10.00 -19.87 -0.61
C LEU A 135 9.20 -19.59 0.67
N PHE A 136 7.87 -19.48 0.57
CA PHE A 136 7.00 -19.33 1.74
C PHE A 136 7.12 -20.56 2.65
N HIS A 137 7.15 -21.76 2.08
CA HIS A 137 7.41 -23.01 2.81
C HIS A 137 8.80 -23.06 3.41
N LYS A 138 9.82 -22.60 2.65
CA LYS A 138 11.20 -22.59 3.11
C LYS A 138 11.41 -21.67 4.32
N TYR A 139 10.79 -20.49 4.32
CA TYR A 139 11.08 -19.42 5.29
C TYR A 139 10.04 -19.25 6.40
N LEU A 140 8.81 -19.74 6.22
CA LEU A 140 7.73 -19.55 7.19
C LEU A 140 7.20 -20.88 7.72
N ASP A 141 6.46 -21.63 6.91
CA ASP A 141 5.81 -22.88 7.32
C ASP A 141 5.59 -23.80 6.11
N ARG A 142 6.13 -25.02 6.15
CA ARG A 142 6.07 -25.98 5.04
C ARG A 142 4.68 -26.59 4.80
N THR A 143 3.76 -26.42 5.74
CA THR A 143 2.47 -27.12 5.71
C THR A 143 1.34 -26.24 5.20
N LYS A 144 1.50 -24.92 5.23
CA LYS A 144 0.45 -23.96 4.86
C LYS A 144 0.27 -23.87 3.35
N SER A 145 -0.98 -23.84 2.92
CA SER A 145 -1.39 -23.50 1.56
C SER A 145 -1.28 -21.99 1.30
N ALA A 146 -1.36 -21.58 0.03
CA ALA A 146 -1.39 -20.17 -0.34
C ALA A 146 -2.59 -19.43 0.27
N ASP A 147 -3.74 -20.09 0.37
CA ASP A 147 -4.95 -19.52 0.99
C ASP A 147 -4.77 -19.30 2.49
N GLU A 148 -4.10 -20.21 3.20
CA GLU A 148 -3.79 -20.05 4.63
C GLU A 148 -2.80 -18.90 4.86
N PHE A 149 -1.77 -18.78 4.01
CA PHE A 149 -0.85 -17.65 4.05
C PHE A 149 -1.54 -16.32 3.75
N LEU A 150 -2.45 -16.28 2.77
CA LEU A 150 -3.22 -15.09 2.44
C LEU A 150 -4.14 -14.68 3.60
N GLU A 151 -4.84 -15.64 4.20
CA GLU A 151 -5.74 -15.38 5.32
C GLU A 151 -4.96 -14.79 6.50
N GLU A 152 -3.78 -15.32 6.79
CA GLU A 152 -2.91 -14.83 7.85
C GLU A 152 -2.30 -13.45 7.54
N LEU A 153 -1.97 -13.19 6.27
CA LEU A 153 -1.54 -11.87 5.81
C LEU A 153 -2.66 -10.82 5.98
N CYS A 154 -3.92 -11.22 5.81
CA CYS A 154 -5.09 -10.36 6.01
C CYS A 154 -5.45 -10.19 7.49
N ASN A 155 -5.38 -11.27 8.27
CA ASN A 155 -5.88 -11.37 9.65
C ASN A 155 -4.83 -12.06 10.56
N PRO A 156 -3.73 -11.38 10.91
CA PRO A 156 -2.67 -11.96 11.73
C PRO A 156 -3.16 -12.23 13.17
N LYS A 157 -2.92 -13.43 13.70
CA LYS A 157 -3.49 -13.86 15.00
C LYS A 157 -2.81 -13.26 16.24
N LYS A 158 -1.52 -12.92 16.19
CA LYS A 158 -0.77 -12.42 17.38
C LYS A 158 0.35 -11.44 17.05
N ASN A 159 1.20 -11.78 16.08
CA ASN A 159 2.28 -10.92 15.60
C ASN A 159 2.26 -10.95 14.08
N ASP A 160 2.52 -9.81 13.45
CA ASP A 160 2.62 -9.73 12.00
C ASP A 160 3.98 -10.25 11.51
N TYR A 161 4.21 -11.53 11.76
CA TYR A 161 5.42 -12.22 11.39
C TYR A 161 5.51 -12.38 9.87
N MET A 162 4.46 -12.11 9.09
CA MET A 162 4.60 -12.08 7.63
C MET A 162 5.44 -10.87 7.18
N LEU A 163 5.51 -9.82 8.00
CA LEU A 163 6.22 -8.59 7.70
C LEU A 163 7.57 -8.43 8.43
N ASN A 164 7.97 -9.37 9.30
CA ASN A 164 9.07 -9.14 10.25
C ASN A 164 10.30 -10.09 10.27
N PRO A 165 10.30 -11.34 9.76
CA PRO A 165 11.47 -12.22 9.89
C PRO A 165 12.23 -12.50 8.59
N HIS A 166 11.65 -12.32 7.39
CA HIS A 166 12.38 -12.63 6.15
C HIS A 166 12.20 -11.58 5.05
N THR A 167 13.29 -10.84 4.78
CA THR A 167 13.34 -9.76 3.78
C THR A 167 12.99 -10.25 2.37
N THR A 168 13.29 -11.52 2.02
CA THR A 168 12.85 -12.11 0.75
C THR A 168 11.32 -12.17 0.62
N ILE A 169 10.62 -12.71 1.63
CA ILE A 169 9.15 -12.85 1.55
C ILE A 169 8.51 -11.46 1.53
N LEU A 170 9.00 -10.56 2.37
CA LEU A 170 8.55 -9.17 2.37
C LEU A 170 8.76 -8.52 1.00
N GLY A 171 9.94 -8.70 0.40
CA GLY A 171 10.24 -8.11 -0.91
C GLY A 171 9.35 -8.63 -2.03
N ILE A 172 9.03 -9.94 -2.00
CA ILE A 172 8.08 -10.57 -2.93
C ILE A 172 6.68 -9.97 -2.75
N LEU A 173 6.17 -9.89 -1.52
CA LEU A 173 4.86 -9.31 -1.22
C LEU A 173 4.76 -7.81 -1.56
N LEU A 174 5.87 -7.08 -1.47
CA LEU A 174 5.94 -5.68 -1.90
C LEU A 174 6.03 -5.52 -3.43
N GLY A 175 6.09 -6.62 -4.19
CA GLY A 175 6.09 -6.61 -5.65
C GLY A 175 7.45 -6.34 -6.28
N TYR A 176 8.56 -6.59 -5.58
CA TYR A 176 9.90 -6.50 -6.18
C TYR A 176 10.25 -7.69 -7.06
N GLY A 177 9.43 -8.74 -7.05
CA GLY A 177 9.73 -9.99 -7.73
C GLY A 177 10.66 -10.88 -6.91
N ARG A 178 10.75 -12.13 -7.34
CA ARG A 178 11.44 -13.20 -6.64
C ARG A 178 12.94 -12.98 -6.60
N ASN A 179 13.54 -12.67 -7.74
CA ASN A 179 15.00 -12.62 -7.85
C ASN A 179 15.55 -11.38 -7.14
N ASN A 180 14.91 -10.23 -7.31
CA ASN A 180 15.27 -9.01 -6.60
C ASN A 180 15.16 -9.20 -5.09
N ALA A 181 14.09 -9.83 -4.59
CA ALA A 181 13.92 -10.05 -3.17
C ALA A 181 14.92 -11.06 -2.58
N ILE A 182 15.25 -12.14 -3.31
CA ILE A 182 16.29 -13.09 -2.91
C ILE A 182 17.64 -12.38 -2.81
N ALA A 183 18.01 -11.62 -3.84
CA ALA A 183 19.34 -11.05 -3.86
C ALA A 183 19.49 -9.88 -2.87
N PHE A 184 18.43 -9.09 -2.65
CA PHE A 184 18.39 -8.11 -1.57
C PHE A 184 18.55 -8.78 -0.19
N SER A 185 17.99 -9.98 0.01
CA SER A 185 18.21 -10.74 1.25
C SER A 185 19.62 -11.29 1.38
N ASN A 186 20.25 -11.66 0.26
CA ASN A 186 21.59 -12.25 0.25
C ASN A 186 22.72 -11.23 0.38
N LYS A 187 22.43 -9.91 0.29
CA LYS A 187 23.33 -8.75 0.49
C LYS A 187 24.82 -9.02 0.26
N SER A 188 25.20 -9.65 -0.85
CA SER A 188 26.56 -9.50 -1.32
C SER A 188 26.67 -8.08 -1.87
N CYS A 189 27.66 -7.33 -1.38
CA CYS A 189 27.89 -5.90 -1.64
C CYS A 189 28.15 -5.56 -3.12
N ILE A 190 27.94 -6.52 -4.04
CA ILE A 190 28.37 -6.51 -5.43
C ILE A 190 27.20 -6.10 -6.36
N GLN A 191 25.97 -6.01 -5.85
CA GLN A 191 24.81 -5.66 -6.67
C GLN A 191 24.57 -4.16 -6.71
N LYS A 192 24.71 -3.58 -7.90
CA LYS A 192 24.37 -2.19 -8.17
C LYS A 192 22.85 -2.03 -8.07
N LEU A 193 22.39 -1.55 -6.93
CA LEU A 193 21.00 -1.14 -6.73
C LEU A 193 20.82 0.24 -7.35
N GLU A 194 19.90 0.36 -8.29
CA GLU A 194 19.56 1.65 -8.90
C GLU A 194 18.13 2.05 -8.52
N PRO A 195 17.92 3.33 -8.18
CA PRO A 195 16.58 3.85 -8.02
C PRO A 195 15.84 3.74 -9.35
N LEU A 196 14.61 3.26 -9.30
CA LEU A 196 13.74 3.19 -10.46
C LEU A 196 13.41 4.63 -10.91
N ASP A 197 13.95 5.05 -12.04
CA ASP A 197 13.71 6.40 -12.56
C ASP A 197 12.28 6.51 -13.11
N LEU A 198 11.39 7.03 -12.26
CA LEU A 198 9.99 7.27 -12.58
C LEU A 198 9.75 8.68 -13.15
N ALA A 199 10.59 9.18 -14.04
CA ALA A 199 10.49 10.47 -14.73
C ALA A 199 10.42 11.73 -13.82
N GLU A 200 11.02 12.83 -14.29
CA GLU A 200 11.26 14.08 -13.56
C GLU A 200 10.01 14.77 -12.98
N GLN A 201 8.80 14.43 -13.43
CA GLN A 201 7.55 15.04 -12.96
C GLN A 201 7.11 14.58 -11.55
N ASN A 202 7.90 13.74 -10.87
CA ASN A 202 7.63 13.19 -9.55
C ASN A 202 8.49 13.80 -8.42
N ILE A 203 9.03 15.02 -8.59
CA ILE A 203 9.85 15.69 -7.56
C ILE A 203 9.14 15.77 -6.20
N CYS A 204 7.82 16.00 -6.16
CA CYS A 204 7.05 16.03 -4.90
C CYS A 204 6.86 14.65 -4.25
N LEU A 205 7.13 13.56 -4.98
CA LEU A 205 7.11 12.21 -4.45
C LEU A 205 8.53 11.71 -4.12
N ARG A 206 9.62 12.40 -4.49
CA ARG A 206 11.00 11.95 -4.21
C ARG A 206 11.32 11.71 -2.72
N PRO A 207 10.84 12.50 -1.75
CA PRO A 207 11.04 12.19 -0.33
C PRO A 207 10.26 10.95 0.13
N PHE A 208 9.17 10.62 -0.59
CA PHE A 208 8.23 9.54 -0.30
C PHE A 208 8.38 8.34 -1.25
N LEU A 209 9.30 8.42 -2.22
CA LEU A 209 9.74 7.31 -3.05
C LEU A 209 10.67 6.45 -2.19
N LEU A 210 10.00 5.76 -1.26
CA LEU A 210 10.18 4.37 -0.89
C LEU A 210 11.63 3.93 -0.71
N PRO A 211 12.07 3.65 0.53
CA PRO A 211 12.96 2.52 0.75
C PRO A 211 12.30 1.30 0.08
N GLY A 212 12.70 1.00 -1.16
CA GLY A 212 12.02 0.01 -1.99
C GLY A 212 11.50 0.52 -3.35
N CYS A 213 12.29 1.24 -4.12
CA CYS A 213 12.18 1.20 -5.58
C CYS A 213 13.57 0.93 -6.15
N LEU A 214 14.28 -0.01 -5.53
CA LEU A 214 15.61 -0.42 -5.95
C LEU A 214 15.45 -1.68 -6.80
N ILE A 215 15.91 -1.60 -8.04
CA ILE A 215 16.05 -2.76 -8.92
C ILE A 215 17.51 -3.17 -8.97
N ILE A 216 17.75 -4.45 -9.17
CA ILE A 216 19.10 -4.94 -9.43
C ILE A 216 19.41 -4.65 -10.89
N ASN A 217 20.35 -3.73 -11.14
CA ASN A 217 20.82 -3.41 -12.48
C ASN A 217 22.20 -4.04 -12.74
N ASN A 218 22.21 -5.35 -12.93
CA ASN A 218 23.41 -6.14 -13.24
C ASN A 218 23.23 -7.02 -14.49
N GLY A 219 22.18 -6.78 -15.30
CA GLY A 219 21.83 -7.56 -16.48
C GLY A 219 21.14 -8.91 -16.22
N THR A 220 21.06 -9.41 -14.97
CA THR A 220 20.48 -10.76 -14.70
C THR A 220 18.97 -10.74 -14.44
N ASN A 221 18.39 -9.56 -14.18
CA ASN A 221 16.98 -9.41 -13.78
C ASN A 221 16.16 -8.52 -14.73
N GLU A 222 16.62 -8.32 -15.97
CA GLU A 222 16.00 -7.35 -16.89
C GLU A 222 14.51 -7.64 -17.17
N LYS A 223 14.13 -8.91 -17.33
CA LYS A 223 12.73 -9.29 -17.56
C LYS A 223 11.83 -8.97 -16.35
N GLU A 224 12.30 -9.31 -15.14
CA GLU A 224 11.58 -9.03 -13.88
C GLU A 224 11.46 -7.51 -13.67
N ASN A 225 12.55 -6.77 -13.88
CA ASN A 225 12.57 -5.31 -13.80
C ASN A 225 11.63 -4.64 -14.82
N ALA A 226 11.61 -5.15 -16.06
CA ALA A 226 10.71 -4.67 -17.11
C ALA A 226 9.24 -4.90 -16.76
N HIS A 227 8.92 -6.07 -16.19
CA HIS A 227 7.57 -6.38 -15.71
C HIS A 227 7.14 -5.44 -14.59
N ILE A 228 7.98 -5.24 -13.57
CA ILE A 228 7.72 -4.29 -12.45
C ILE A 228 7.47 -2.88 -12.99
N LEU A 229 8.31 -2.40 -13.92
CA LEU A 229 8.14 -1.11 -14.58
C LEU A 229 6.80 -0.99 -15.32
N GLN A 230 6.40 -2.04 -16.03
CA GLN A 230 5.14 -2.09 -16.76
C GLN A 230 3.94 -2.06 -15.80
N THR A 231 3.99 -2.79 -14.69
CA THR A 231 2.96 -2.80 -13.65
C THR A 231 2.78 -1.43 -13.04
N LEU A 232 3.88 -0.75 -12.69
CA LEU A 232 3.86 0.62 -12.16
C LEU A 232 3.29 1.63 -13.17
N LYS A 233 3.71 1.55 -14.44
CA LYS A 233 3.17 2.39 -15.53
C LYS A 233 1.67 2.18 -15.71
N SER A 234 1.21 0.94 -15.62
CA SER A 234 -0.21 0.57 -15.76
C SER A 234 -1.04 1.09 -14.59
N ALA A 235 -0.57 0.91 -13.36
CA ALA A 235 -1.20 1.46 -12.17
C ALA A 235 -1.31 2.99 -12.23
N ARG A 236 -0.25 3.69 -12.68
CA ARG A 236 -0.26 5.15 -12.89
C ARG A 236 -1.32 5.58 -13.91
N LYS A 237 -1.38 4.91 -15.07
CA LYS A 237 -2.40 5.20 -16.10
C LYS A 237 -3.82 4.97 -15.55
N CYS A 238 -4.02 3.91 -14.76
CA CYS A 238 -5.28 3.61 -14.10
C CYS A 238 -5.70 4.71 -13.13
N LEU A 239 -4.78 5.14 -12.26
CA LEU A 239 -4.98 6.27 -11.32
C LEU A 239 -5.33 7.56 -12.06
N GLN A 240 -4.56 7.93 -13.09
CA GLN A 240 -4.81 9.14 -13.88
C GLN A 240 -6.18 9.11 -14.58
N LYS A 241 -6.57 7.97 -15.16
CA LYS A 241 -7.87 7.79 -15.80
C LYS A 241 -9.01 7.94 -14.78
N LYS A 242 -8.86 7.36 -13.58
CA LYS A 242 -9.83 7.48 -12.49
C LYS A 242 -9.94 8.92 -12.01
N LEU A 243 -8.83 9.61 -11.79
CA LEU A 243 -8.80 11.01 -11.37
C LEU A 243 -9.47 11.93 -12.40
N ARG A 244 -9.20 11.75 -13.69
CA ARG A 244 -9.86 12.52 -14.76
C ARG A 244 -11.37 12.34 -14.77
N LYS A 245 -11.87 11.11 -14.58
CA LYS A 245 -13.31 10.85 -14.48
C LYS A 245 -13.95 11.61 -13.31
N VAL A 246 -13.26 11.64 -12.17
CA VAL A 246 -13.74 12.33 -10.97
C VAL A 246 -13.76 13.84 -11.18
N ILE A 247 -12.73 14.41 -11.80
CA ILE A 247 -12.69 15.84 -12.13
C ILE A 247 -13.81 16.20 -13.12
N ALA A 248 -14.08 15.34 -14.11
CA ALA A 248 -15.16 15.56 -15.06
C ALA A 248 -16.54 15.57 -14.36
N LEU A 249 -16.76 14.66 -13.40
CA LEU A 249 -17.98 14.62 -12.58
C LEU A 249 -18.11 15.81 -11.63
N LYS A 250 -17.01 16.53 -11.31
CA LYS A 250 -17.04 17.75 -10.50
C LYS A 250 -17.50 19.00 -11.26
N ARG A 251 -17.56 18.96 -12.60
CA ARG A 251 -17.92 20.10 -13.45
C ARG A 251 -19.42 20.17 -13.79
N PHE A 252 -20.22 19.23 -13.31
CA PHE A 252 -21.68 19.18 -13.41
C PHE A 252 -22.29 19.24 -12.01
#